data_AF-A0A350DPQ1-F1
#
_entry.id   AF-A0A350DPQ1-F1
#
_cell.length_a   1.000
_cell.length_b   1.000
_cell.length_c   1.000
_cell.angle_alpha   90.00
_cell.angle_beta   90.00
_cell.angle_gamma   90.00
#
_symmetry.space_group_name_H-M   'P 1'
#
loop_
_entity.id
_entity.type
_entity.pdbx_description
1 polymer ?
#
loop_
_entity_poly.entity_id
_entity_poly.type
_entity_poly.pdbx_seq_one_letter_code
_entity_poly.pdbx_strand_id
1 'polypeptide(L)'
;YPIYRSRAGRVNTIQEHINGCFERSMNGKALDLDSDDMNAMVSYMSWLSQDMPFGVSPEGRGFVKVNKELEPNPETGKKLFAEKCSVCHGADGEGQYNDDGTYLYPAVAGDKSFNDGAGMARTYTAAAFIKGKMPFGQGNTLSDQEAVDIAAYFTHLPRPVKANKDKDWPNGDAPKDVRR
;
A
#
# COMPACT_ATOMS: atom_id res chain seq x y z
N TYR A 1 14.18 1.11 13.10
CA TYR A 1 14.55 -0.26 12.72
C TYR A 1 15.85 -0.60 13.43
N PRO A 2 16.10 -1.87 13.77
CA PRO A 2 15.27 -3.05 13.50
C PRO A 2 13.95 -3.05 14.30
N ILE A 3 12.89 -3.69 13.79
CA ILE A 3 11.60 -3.87 14.50
C ILE A 3 10.98 -5.23 14.20
N TYR A 4 10.24 -5.79 15.16
CA TYR A 4 9.43 -6.99 14.94
C TYR A 4 8.31 -6.71 13.94
N ARG A 5 8.08 -7.65 13.01
CA ARG A 5 7.01 -7.60 12.02
C ARG A 5 6.23 -8.92 12.03
N SER A 6 4.94 -8.83 12.36
CA SER A 6 4.02 -9.99 12.37
C SER A 6 4.07 -10.81 11.08
N ARG A 7 4.01 -10.15 9.91
CA ARG A 7 4.07 -10.82 8.61
C ARG A 7 5.28 -11.74 8.46
N ALA A 8 6.44 -11.35 9.00
CA ALA A 8 7.66 -12.14 8.92
C ALA A 8 7.86 -13.09 10.13
N GLY A 9 7.09 -12.91 11.21
CA GLY A 9 7.26 -13.63 12.47
C GLY A 9 8.59 -13.38 13.18
N ARG A 10 9.32 -12.31 12.80
CA ARG A 10 10.66 -12.01 13.32
C ARG A 10 10.97 -10.52 13.30
N VAL A 11 12.14 -10.18 13.82
CA VAL A 11 12.74 -8.85 13.71
C VAL A 11 13.28 -8.65 12.29
N ASN A 12 12.93 -7.52 11.68
CA ASN A 12 13.40 -7.10 10.37
C ASN A 12 14.27 -5.85 10.47
N THR A 13 15.29 -5.78 9.62
CA THR A 13 16.08 -4.59 9.31
C THR A 13 15.30 -3.64 8.39
N ILE A 14 15.84 -2.44 8.14
CA ILE A 14 15.23 -1.50 7.17
C ILE A 14 15.40 -2.02 5.74
N GLN A 15 16.54 -2.63 5.40
CA GLN A 15 16.81 -3.21 4.08
C GLN A 15 15.83 -4.33 3.75
N GLU A 16 15.58 -5.24 4.70
CA GLU A 16 14.56 -6.29 4.53
C GLU A 16 13.16 -5.72 4.38
N HIS A 17 12.86 -4.59 5.03
CA HIS A 17 11.58 -3.92 4.86
C HIS A 17 11.44 -3.29 3.46
N ILE A 18 12.50 -2.66 2.96
CA ILE A 18 12.56 -2.11 1.59
C ILE A 18 12.37 -3.25 0.58
N ASN A 19 13.07 -4.36 0.72
CA ASN A 19 12.89 -5.53 -0.14
C ASN A 19 11.46 -6.09 -0.08
N GLY A 20 10.84 -6.10 1.10
CA GLY A 20 9.42 -6.43 1.22
C GLY A 20 8.49 -5.51 0.41
N CYS A 21 8.86 -4.24 0.20
CA CYS A 21 8.14 -3.32 -0.68
C CYS A 21 8.43 -3.61 -2.16
N PHE A 22 9.68 -3.87 -2.55
CA PHE A 22 10.03 -4.24 -3.93
C PHE A 22 9.28 -5.48 -4.40
N GLU A 23 9.26 -6.52 -3.59
CA GLU A 23 8.61 -7.78 -3.94
C GLU A 23 7.08 -7.70 -3.98
N ARG A 24 6.47 -6.65 -3.40
CA ARG A 24 5.01 -6.58 -3.21
C ARG A 24 4.39 -5.36 -3.88
N SER A 25 4.76 -4.18 -3.43
CA SER A 25 4.26 -2.92 -3.97
C SER A 25 4.76 -2.69 -5.39
N MET A 26 6.02 -3.05 -5.68
CA MET A 26 6.60 -2.88 -7.01
C MET A 26 6.47 -4.13 -7.89
N ASN A 27 5.87 -5.22 -7.37
CA ASN A 27 5.80 -6.52 -8.03
C ASN A 27 7.14 -6.99 -8.65
N GLY A 28 8.26 -6.61 -8.01
CA GLY A 28 9.61 -6.80 -8.51
C GLY A 28 10.37 -7.88 -7.74
N LYS A 29 11.70 -7.75 -7.75
CA LYS A 29 12.62 -8.62 -7.03
C LYS A 29 13.31 -7.85 -5.93
N ALA A 30 13.68 -8.54 -4.86
CA ALA A 30 14.55 -8.00 -3.82
C ALA A 30 15.90 -7.57 -4.43
N LEU A 31 16.46 -6.50 -3.87
CA LEU A 31 17.84 -6.08 -4.10
C LEU A 31 18.78 -6.80 -3.13
N ASP A 32 20.07 -6.87 -3.47
CA ASP A 32 21.08 -7.28 -2.51
C ASP A 32 21.14 -6.28 -1.35
N LEU A 33 21.25 -6.81 -0.13
CA LEU A 33 21.11 -6.00 1.10
C LEU A 33 22.22 -4.95 1.27
N ASP A 34 23.34 -5.13 0.60
CA ASP A 34 24.52 -4.27 0.59
C ASP A 34 24.77 -3.58 -0.77
N SER A 35 23.84 -3.72 -1.73
CA SER A 35 23.93 -3.04 -3.03
C SER A 35 23.94 -1.51 -2.91
N ASP A 36 24.54 -0.85 -3.90
CA ASP A 36 24.57 0.62 -3.97
C ASP A 36 23.16 1.23 -3.95
N ASP A 37 22.21 0.63 -4.67
CA ASP A 37 20.81 1.10 -4.69
C ASP A 37 20.13 0.98 -3.32
N MET A 38 20.36 -0.15 -2.62
CA MET A 38 19.84 -0.35 -1.26
C MET A 38 20.45 0.67 -0.30
N ASN A 39 21.77 0.84 -0.34
CA ASN A 39 22.49 1.79 0.49
C ASN A 39 22.04 3.23 0.21
N ALA A 40 21.85 3.61 -1.05
CA ALA A 40 21.36 4.93 -1.44
C ALA A 40 19.96 5.22 -0.85
N MET A 41 19.02 4.26 -0.94
CA MET A 41 17.70 4.41 -0.34
C MET A 41 17.77 4.54 1.19
N VAL A 42 18.58 3.73 1.85
CA VAL A 42 18.77 3.80 3.31
C VAL A 42 19.40 5.14 3.71
N SER A 43 20.45 5.58 3.02
CA SER A 43 21.11 6.87 3.26
C SER A 43 20.14 8.04 3.07
N TYR A 44 19.29 8.00 2.05
CA TYR A 44 18.26 9.02 1.84
C TYR A 44 17.23 9.05 2.98
N MET A 45 16.75 7.89 3.44
CA MET A 45 15.85 7.80 4.59
C MET A 45 16.50 8.29 5.89
N SER A 46 17.79 7.98 6.09
CA SER A 46 18.58 8.47 7.22
C SER A 46 18.74 9.99 7.18
N TRP A 47 19.02 10.57 6.00
CA TRP A 47 19.10 12.02 5.82
C TRP A 47 17.76 12.71 6.13
N LEU A 48 16.63 12.19 5.63
CA LEU A 48 15.30 12.70 5.98
C LEU A 48 14.98 12.63 7.49
N SER A 49 15.70 11.79 8.23
CA SER A 49 15.48 11.54 9.66
C SER A 49 16.59 12.13 10.55
N GLN A 50 17.48 12.97 10.02
CA GLN A 50 18.73 13.38 10.68
C GLN A 50 18.54 14.02 12.07
N ASP A 51 17.43 14.73 12.29
CA ASP A 51 17.14 15.45 13.53
C ASP A 51 16.15 14.68 14.44
N MET A 52 15.79 13.45 14.08
CA MET A 52 14.85 12.62 14.83
C MET A 52 15.59 11.71 15.82
N PRO A 53 15.19 11.68 17.11
CA PRO A 53 15.77 10.74 18.07
C PRO A 53 15.49 9.28 17.67
N PHE A 54 16.48 8.42 17.89
CA PHE A 54 16.32 6.99 17.67
C PHE A 54 15.19 6.41 18.55
N GLY A 55 14.38 5.53 17.96
CA GLY A 55 13.27 4.87 18.65
C GLY A 55 12.01 5.72 18.79
N VAL A 56 12.04 7.00 18.44
CA VAL A 56 10.87 7.88 18.45
C VAL A 56 10.13 7.79 17.12
N SER A 57 8.80 7.65 17.18
CA SER A 57 7.96 7.73 15.99
C SER A 57 7.53 9.18 15.77
N PRO A 58 7.68 9.74 14.55
CA PRO A 58 7.19 11.08 14.26
C PRO A 58 5.67 11.15 14.34
N GLU A 59 5.15 12.34 14.63
CA GLU A 59 3.72 12.63 14.46
C GLU A 59 3.30 12.39 13.01
N GLY A 60 2.09 11.84 12.81
CA GLY A 60 1.58 11.53 11.47
C GLY A 60 2.20 10.27 10.83
N ARG A 61 2.98 9.47 11.56
CA ARG A 61 3.50 8.19 11.06
C ARG A 61 2.38 7.26 10.58
N GLY A 62 2.47 6.81 9.32
CA GLY A 62 1.54 5.87 8.72
C GLY A 62 0.36 6.57 8.03
N PHE A 63 -0.79 5.90 7.97
CA PHE A 63 -2.02 6.47 7.43
C PHE A 63 -2.95 6.95 8.54
N VAL A 64 -3.96 7.75 8.17
CA VAL A 64 -5.03 8.12 9.10
C VAL A 64 -5.78 6.89 9.58
N LYS A 65 -6.54 7.03 10.67
CA LYS A 65 -7.40 5.95 11.16
C LYS A 65 -8.68 5.91 10.33
N VAL A 66 -9.20 4.70 10.15
CA VAL A 66 -10.52 4.43 9.57
C VAL A 66 -11.21 3.39 10.45
N ASN A 67 -12.52 3.50 10.61
CA ASN A 67 -13.29 2.50 11.34
C ASN A 67 -13.23 1.13 10.63
N LYS A 68 -12.63 0.13 11.30
CA LYS A 68 -12.46 -1.24 10.77
C LYS A 68 -13.63 -2.18 11.08
N GLU A 69 -14.62 -1.70 11.81
CA GLU A 69 -15.86 -2.43 12.10
C GLU A 69 -16.89 -2.23 10.98
N LEU A 70 -16.69 -1.23 10.12
CA LEU A 70 -17.54 -1.01 8.95
C LEU A 70 -17.48 -2.20 8.01
N GLU A 71 -18.66 -2.62 7.57
CA GLU A 71 -18.84 -3.65 6.56
C GLU A 71 -18.60 -3.04 5.17
N PRO A 72 -17.65 -3.56 4.38
CA PRO A 72 -17.38 -2.99 3.08
C PRO A 72 -18.43 -3.37 2.03
N ASN A 73 -18.85 -2.40 1.22
CA ASN A 73 -19.78 -2.58 0.11
C ASN A 73 -19.10 -2.27 -1.25
N PRO A 74 -18.61 -3.29 -1.98
CA PRO A 74 -17.95 -3.10 -3.28
C PRO A 74 -18.84 -2.49 -4.37
N GLU A 75 -20.16 -2.69 -4.32
CA GLU A 75 -21.08 -2.13 -5.32
C GLU A 75 -21.24 -0.62 -5.15
N THR A 76 -21.33 -0.15 -3.90
CA THR A 76 -21.22 1.29 -3.59
C THR A 76 -19.85 1.82 -3.96
N GLY A 77 -18.79 1.06 -3.62
CA GLY A 77 -17.41 1.40 -3.94
C GLY A 77 -17.16 1.61 -5.43
N LYS A 78 -17.75 0.76 -6.28
CA LYS A 78 -17.68 0.87 -7.74
C LYS A 78 -18.28 2.18 -8.26
N LYS A 79 -19.46 2.55 -7.73
CA LYS A 79 -20.13 3.82 -8.10
C LYS A 79 -19.30 5.03 -7.69
N LEU A 80 -18.81 5.02 -6.45
CA LEU A 80 -17.96 6.10 -5.92
C LEU A 80 -16.62 6.19 -6.67
N PHE A 81 -16.03 5.06 -7.04
CA PHE A 81 -14.81 5.02 -7.85
C PHE A 81 -15.05 5.64 -9.23
N ALA A 82 -16.15 5.29 -9.88
CA ALA A 82 -16.52 5.89 -11.16
C ALA A 82 -16.69 7.42 -11.06
N GLU A 83 -17.34 7.90 -10.00
CA GLU A 83 -17.60 9.33 -9.78
C GLU A 83 -16.35 10.13 -9.39
N LYS A 84 -15.49 9.58 -8.50
CA LYS A 84 -14.46 10.36 -7.80
C LYS A 84 -13.03 9.97 -8.14
N CYS A 85 -12.80 8.81 -8.78
CA CYS A 85 -11.46 8.25 -8.96
C CYS A 85 -11.09 7.99 -10.42
N SER A 86 -12.07 7.56 -11.23
CA SER A 86 -11.84 7.06 -12.60
C SER A 86 -11.22 8.09 -13.54
N VAL A 87 -11.51 9.38 -13.35
CA VAL A 87 -10.95 10.46 -14.16
C VAL A 87 -9.42 10.52 -14.13
N CYS A 88 -8.81 10.10 -13.01
CA CYS A 88 -7.35 10.02 -12.87
C CYS A 88 -6.85 8.58 -13.02
N HIS A 89 -7.50 7.62 -12.37
CA HIS A 89 -7.02 6.24 -12.29
C HIS A 89 -7.49 5.33 -13.43
N GLY A 90 -8.28 5.84 -14.38
CA GLY A 90 -8.88 5.03 -15.44
C GLY A 90 -10.18 4.35 -14.99
N ALA A 91 -10.98 3.91 -15.96
CA ALA A 91 -12.29 3.31 -15.69
C ALA A 91 -12.15 1.94 -15.01
N ASP A 92 -11.08 1.21 -15.35
CA ASP A 92 -10.77 -0.12 -14.83
C ASP A 92 -9.60 -0.09 -13.81
N GLY A 93 -9.12 1.11 -13.47
CA GLY A 93 -8.01 1.30 -12.53
C GLY A 93 -6.62 1.15 -13.16
N GLU A 94 -6.54 1.22 -14.48
CA GLU A 94 -5.34 1.03 -15.29
C GLU A 94 -4.32 2.16 -15.20
N GLY A 95 -4.69 3.32 -14.64
CA GLY A 95 -3.82 4.50 -14.51
C GLY A 95 -3.61 5.28 -15.81
N GLN A 96 -2.76 6.31 -15.75
CA GLN A 96 -2.37 7.14 -16.88
C GLN A 96 -0.84 7.26 -16.92
N TYR A 97 -0.27 7.13 -18.11
CA TYR A 97 1.18 7.07 -18.33
C TYR A 97 1.63 8.10 -19.37
N ASN A 98 2.83 8.61 -19.16
CA ASN A 98 3.57 9.40 -20.14
C ASN A 98 4.23 8.48 -21.18
N ASP A 99 4.69 9.06 -22.29
CA ASP A 99 5.34 8.33 -23.38
C ASP A 99 6.64 7.61 -22.95
N ASP A 100 7.31 8.12 -21.91
CA ASP A 100 8.52 7.52 -21.33
C ASP A 100 8.23 6.34 -20.37
N GLY A 101 6.95 6.00 -20.20
CA GLY A 101 6.50 4.91 -19.33
C GLY A 101 6.36 5.29 -17.85
N THR A 102 6.69 6.52 -17.45
CA THR A 102 6.36 7.03 -16.12
C THR A 102 4.86 7.23 -15.98
N TYR A 103 4.31 7.09 -14.77
CA TYR A 103 2.88 7.31 -14.54
C TYR A 103 2.62 8.77 -14.14
N LEU A 104 1.57 9.36 -14.70
CA LEU A 104 0.97 10.60 -14.17
C LEU A 104 0.04 10.27 -13.01
N TYR A 105 -0.80 9.24 -13.20
CA TYR A 105 -1.65 8.66 -12.17
C TYR A 105 -1.43 7.15 -12.14
N PRO A 106 -1.07 6.57 -10.98
CA PRO A 106 -0.68 5.17 -10.92
C PRO A 106 -1.88 4.23 -11.17
N ALA A 107 -1.60 3.07 -11.75
CA ALA A 107 -2.54 1.97 -11.81
C ALA A 107 -2.88 1.46 -10.40
N VAL A 108 -4.16 1.38 -10.09
CA VAL A 108 -4.68 0.82 -8.83
C VAL A 108 -5.14 -0.63 -8.99
N ALA A 109 -5.27 -1.10 -10.23
CA ALA A 109 -5.58 -2.47 -10.63
C ALA A 109 -4.84 -2.86 -11.91
N GLY A 110 -4.96 -4.13 -12.31
CA GLY A 110 -4.29 -4.68 -13.49
C GLY A 110 -2.80 -4.97 -13.27
N ASP A 111 -2.15 -5.43 -14.35
CA ASP A 111 -0.79 -6.00 -14.31
C ASP A 111 0.31 -4.99 -13.92
N LYS A 112 0.04 -3.69 -14.10
CA LYS A 112 0.96 -2.60 -13.75
C LYS A 112 0.78 -2.08 -12.31
N SER A 113 -0.16 -2.64 -11.54
CA SER A 113 -0.38 -2.26 -10.15
C SER A 113 0.44 -3.12 -9.18
N PHE A 114 0.34 -2.81 -7.89
CA PHE A 114 0.90 -3.64 -6.83
C PHE A 114 0.23 -5.03 -6.79
N ASN A 115 0.98 -6.05 -6.38
CA ASN A 115 0.44 -7.41 -6.27
C ASN A 115 -0.43 -7.62 -5.02
N ASP A 116 -1.18 -8.71 -5.00
CA ASP A 116 -2.10 -9.05 -3.92
C ASP A 116 -1.43 -9.33 -2.55
N GLY A 117 -0.10 -9.41 -2.49
CA GLY A 117 0.67 -9.51 -1.25
C GLY A 117 0.99 -8.14 -0.62
N ALA A 118 0.76 -7.03 -1.33
CA ALA A 118 1.06 -5.69 -0.85
C ALA A 118 0.17 -5.26 0.32
N GLY A 119 0.68 -4.36 1.16
CA GLY A 119 -0.12 -3.78 2.24
C GLY A 119 -1.37 -3.05 1.71
N MET A 120 -1.26 -2.44 0.54
CA MET A 120 -2.33 -1.71 -0.16
C MET A 120 -3.40 -2.63 -0.77
N ALA A 121 -3.15 -3.94 -0.87
CA ALA A 121 -4.15 -4.92 -1.29
C ALA A 121 -5.17 -5.26 -0.18
N ARG A 122 -4.98 -4.73 1.03
CA ARG A 122 -5.87 -4.93 2.18
C ARG A 122 -6.87 -3.78 2.29
N THR A 123 -8.16 -4.10 2.31
CA THR A 123 -9.28 -3.14 2.31
C THR A 123 -9.08 -2.01 3.33
N TYR A 124 -8.83 -2.31 4.60
CA TYR A 124 -8.78 -1.25 5.62
C TYR A 124 -7.47 -0.45 5.59
N THR A 125 -6.39 -1.02 5.05
CA THR A 125 -5.14 -0.27 4.82
C THR A 125 -5.31 0.70 3.66
N ALA A 126 -5.96 0.26 2.58
CA ALA A 126 -6.27 1.11 1.44
C ALA A 126 -7.29 2.20 1.79
N ALA A 127 -8.33 1.87 2.57
CA ALA A 127 -9.32 2.83 3.05
C ALA A 127 -8.67 3.94 3.89
N ALA A 128 -7.73 3.59 4.78
CA ALA A 128 -6.97 4.56 5.55
C ALA A 128 -6.14 5.50 4.66
N PHE A 129 -5.52 4.99 3.60
CA PHE A 129 -4.80 5.83 2.63
C PHE A 129 -5.76 6.75 1.86
N ILE A 130 -6.85 6.18 1.32
CA ILE A 130 -7.88 6.91 0.56
C ILE A 130 -8.45 8.04 1.41
N LYS A 131 -8.90 7.74 2.63
CA LYS A 131 -9.44 8.72 3.57
C LYS A 131 -8.50 9.91 3.76
N GLY A 132 -7.20 9.67 3.94
CA GLY A 132 -6.24 10.73 4.25
C GLY A 132 -5.68 11.47 3.04
N LYS A 133 -5.70 10.87 1.84
CA LYS A 133 -4.94 11.36 0.68
C LYS A 133 -5.71 11.43 -0.63
N MET A 134 -6.92 10.90 -0.70
CA MET A 134 -7.74 10.85 -1.91
C MET A 134 -9.14 11.45 -1.70
N PRO A 135 -9.74 12.07 -2.74
CA PRO A 135 -9.12 12.44 -4.02
C PRO A 135 -7.91 13.37 -3.83
N PHE A 136 -7.00 13.42 -4.82
CA PHE A 136 -5.75 14.17 -4.67
C PHE A 136 -6.00 15.65 -4.33
N GLY A 137 -5.32 16.16 -3.29
CA GLY A 137 -5.54 17.51 -2.75
C GLY A 137 -6.80 17.68 -1.90
N GLN A 138 -7.60 16.63 -1.71
CA GLN A 138 -8.89 16.66 -1.01
C GLN A 138 -8.96 15.60 0.11
N GLY A 139 -7.86 15.41 0.84
CA GLY A 139 -7.81 14.47 1.97
C GLY A 139 -8.86 14.79 3.05
N ASN A 140 -9.38 13.74 3.68
CA ASN A 140 -10.42 13.76 4.72
C ASN A 140 -11.81 14.25 4.27
N THR A 141 -12.05 14.42 2.96
CA THR A 141 -13.38 14.79 2.44
C THR A 141 -14.35 13.60 2.37
N LEU A 142 -13.84 12.40 2.10
CA LEU A 142 -14.63 11.16 2.12
C LEU A 142 -14.96 10.78 3.56
N SER A 143 -16.16 10.25 3.79
CA SER A 143 -16.50 9.53 5.02
C SER A 143 -15.70 8.22 5.13
N ASP A 144 -15.67 7.65 6.34
CA ASP A 144 -15.01 6.36 6.56
C ASP A 144 -15.66 5.24 5.74
N GLN A 145 -16.99 5.23 5.63
CA GLN A 145 -17.72 4.24 4.84
C GLN A 145 -17.40 4.37 3.36
N GLU A 146 -17.40 5.58 2.79
CA GLU A 146 -17.02 5.79 1.38
C GLU A 146 -15.59 5.30 1.11
N ALA A 147 -14.65 5.61 2.00
CA ALA A 147 -13.27 5.16 1.85
C ALA A 147 -13.14 3.62 1.93
N VAL A 148 -13.89 2.97 2.83
CA VAL A 148 -13.93 1.50 2.97
C VAL A 148 -14.57 0.84 1.74
N ASP A 149 -15.67 1.40 1.23
CA ASP A 149 -16.38 0.88 0.06
C ASP A 149 -15.52 0.99 -1.20
N ILE A 150 -14.94 2.17 -1.47
CA ILE A 150 -14.02 2.38 -2.60
C ILE A 150 -12.84 1.41 -2.49
N ALA A 151 -12.24 1.30 -1.30
CA ALA A 151 -11.14 0.38 -1.07
C ALA A 151 -11.52 -1.07 -1.36
N ALA A 152 -12.66 -1.53 -0.86
CA ALA A 152 -13.13 -2.88 -1.09
C ALA A 152 -13.35 -3.17 -2.57
N TYR A 153 -13.85 -2.21 -3.34
CA TYR A 153 -13.99 -2.37 -4.78
C TYR A 153 -12.62 -2.56 -5.47
N PHE A 154 -11.73 -1.56 -5.42
CA PHE A 154 -10.52 -1.59 -6.26
C PHE A 154 -9.50 -2.63 -5.79
N THR A 155 -9.44 -2.92 -4.49
CA THR A 155 -8.51 -3.94 -3.95
C THR A 155 -8.87 -5.35 -4.38
N HIS A 156 -10.11 -5.60 -4.84
CA HIS A 156 -10.56 -6.91 -5.35
C HIS A 156 -10.53 -7.04 -6.87
N LEU A 157 -10.21 -5.97 -7.59
CA LEU A 157 -9.95 -6.03 -9.03
C LEU A 157 -8.75 -6.95 -9.34
N PRO A 158 -8.66 -7.49 -10.58
CA PRO A 158 -7.52 -8.28 -11.02
C PRO A 158 -6.20 -7.54 -10.82
N ARG A 159 -5.16 -8.26 -10.38
CA ARG A 159 -3.81 -7.76 -10.15
C ARG A 159 -2.83 -8.94 -10.10
N PRO A 160 -1.51 -8.71 -10.18
CA PRO A 160 -0.53 -9.78 -10.06
C PRO A 160 -0.66 -10.52 -8.71
N VAL A 161 -0.37 -11.82 -8.73
CA VAL A 161 -0.39 -12.68 -7.54
C VAL A 161 1.01 -12.80 -6.97
N LYS A 162 1.19 -12.51 -5.69
CA LYS A 162 2.46 -12.67 -5.00
C LYS A 162 2.74 -14.15 -4.74
N ALA A 163 3.91 -14.61 -5.18
CA ALA A 163 4.42 -15.93 -4.82
C ALA A 163 4.77 -16.02 -3.32
N ASN A 164 4.66 -17.22 -2.75
CA ASN A 164 5.02 -17.58 -1.38
C ASN A 164 4.24 -16.84 -0.27
N LYS A 165 2.97 -16.48 -0.51
CA LYS A 165 2.11 -15.87 0.52
C LYS A 165 1.80 -16.81 1.68
N ASP A 166 1.93 -18.12 1.50
CA ASP A 166 1.80 -19.17 2.52
C ASP A 166 2.81 -19.02 3.67
N LYS A 167 3.92 -18.31 3.43
CA LYS A 167 4.95 -18.02 4.44
C LYS A 167 4.68 -16.75 5.24
N ASP A 168 3.67 -15.97 4.85
CA ASP A 168 3.29 -14.77 5.59
C ASP A 168 2.51 -15.12 6.86
N TRP A 169 2.82 -14.42 7.96
CA TRP A 169 2.20 -14.62 9.28
C TRP A 169 2.35 -16.07 9.81
N PRO A 170 3.59 -16.56 9.99
CA PRO A 170 3.84 -17.94 10.44
C PRO A 170 3.26 -18.24 11.83
N ASN A 171 2.94 -17.20 12.61
CA ASN A 171 2.36 -17.31 13.94
C ASN A 171 0.81 -17.24 13.94
N GLY A 172 0.18 -17.24 12.77
CA GLY A 172 -1.29 -17.26 12.64
C GLY A 172 -1.98 -15.92 12.89
N ASP A 173 -1.23 -14.82 12.97
CA ASP A 173 -1.70 -13.46 13.26
C ASP A 173 -2.01 -12.64 11.99
N ALA A 174 -2.50 -13.32 10.95
CA ALA A 174 -2.88 -12.70 9.69
C ALA A 174 -4.09 -11.74 9.88
N PRO A 175 -4.03 -10.50 9.35
CA PRO A 175 -5.17 -9.59 9.33
C PRO A 175 -6.39 -10.19 8.61
N LYS A 176 -7.60 -9.85 9.08
CA LYS A 176 -8.87 -10.38 8.52
C LYS A 176 -9.11 -10.03 7.05
N ASP A 177 -8.46 -8.99 6.55
CA ASP A 177 -8.62 -8.43 5.20
C ASP A 177 -7.47 -8.80 4.24
N VAL A 178 -6.72 -9.87 4.54
CA VAL A 178 -5.69 -10.41 3.66
C VAL A 178 -6.32 -11.25 2.53
N ARG A 179 -5.88 -11.01 1.29
CA ARG A 179 -6.19 -11.85 0.14
C ARG A 179 -5.29 -13.10 0.15
N ARG A 180 -5.83 -14.25 0.59
CA ARG A 180 -5.15 -15.55 0.51
C ARG A 180 -5.23 -16.11 -0.91
#